data_AF-A0A454CU44-F1
#
_entry.id   AF-A0A454CU44-F1
#
_cell.length_a   1.000
_cell.length_b   1.000
_cell.length_c   1.000
_cell.angle_alpha   90.00
_cell.angle_beta   90.00
_cell.angle_gamma   90.00
#
_symmetry.space_group_name_H-M   'P 1'
#
loop_
_entity.id
_entity.type
_entity.pdbx_description
1 polymer ?
#
loop_
_entity_poly.entity_id
_entity_poly.type
_entity_poly.pdbx_seq_one_letter_code
_entity_poly.pdbx_strand_id
1 'polypeptide(L)' 'MQNKRDSYNRDDLLASSQGELFGPGYPQLPAPNMLMMDRVTKMSETEGDFGKGLILA' A
#
# COMPACT_ATOMS: atom_id res chain seq x y z
N MET A 1 0.35 -1.84 -16.33
CA MET A 1 -0.66 -1.63 -15.28
C MET A 1 -0.88 -2.97 -14.58
N GLN A 2 0.10 -3.42 -13.79
CA GLN A 2 0.06 -4.76 -13.18
C GLN A 2 -0.78 -4.71 -11.91
N ASN A 3 -1.86 -5.50 -11.88
CA ASN A 3 -2.65 -5.92 -10.71
C ASN A 3 -2.71 -4.92 -9.54
N LYS A 4 -3.38 -3.79 -9.76
CA LYS A 4 -3.76 -2.89 -8.68
C LYS A 4 -4.72 -3.64 -7.74
N ARG A 5 -4.31 -3.85 -6.49
CA ARG A 5 -5.15 -4.43 -5.43
C ARG A 5 -5.72 -3.30 -4.58
N ASP A 6 -6.94 -3.51 -4.11
CA ASP A 6 -7.61 -2.55 -3.22
C ASP A 6 -7.34 -2.86 -1.74
N SER A 7 -6.55 -3.89 -1.42
CA SER A 7 -6.11 -4.20 -0.05
C SER A 7 -4.76 -4.92 -0.07
N TYR A 8 -4.01 -4.79 1.03
CA TYR A 8 -2.67 -5.34 1.23
C TYR A 8 -2.54 -5.85 2.67
N ASN A 9 -2.00 -7.05 2.84
CA ASN A 9 -1.75 -7.62 4.16
C ASN A 9 -0.35 -7.23 4.67
N ARG A 10 0.03 -7.70 5.87
CA ARG A 10 1.33 -7.40 6.48
C ARG A 10 2.51 -7.83 5.61
N ASP A 11 2.42 -9.00 4.98
CA ASP A 11 3.50 -9.54 4.15
C ASP A 11 3.66 -8.72 2.87
N ASP A 12 2.57 -8.23 2.29
CA ASP A 12 2.61 -7.30 1.16
C ASP A 12 3.32 -5.99 1.54
N LEU A 13 3.04 -5.44 2.73
CA LEU A 13 3.69 -4.21 3.20
C LEU A 13 5.20 -4.40 3.47
N LEU A 14 5.58 -5.58 3.98
CA LEU A 14 6.98 -5.95 4.14
C LEU A 14 7.67 -6.10 2.77
N ALA A 15 7.03 -6.76 1.80
CA ALA A 15 7.52 -6.85 0.44
C ALA A 15 7.66 -5.46 -0.22
N SER A 16 6.76 -4.52 0.09
CA SER A 16 6.89 -3.12 -0.35
C SER A 16 8.12 -2.44 0.25
N SER A 17 8.41 -2.68 1.54
CA SER A 17 9.61 -2.12 2.18
C SER A 17 10.92 -2.69 1.63
N GLN A 18 10.88 -3.87 1.00
CA GLN A 18 12.01 -4.50 0.33
C GLN A 18 12.09 -4.14 -1.17
N GLY A 19 11.12 -3.39 -1.70
CA GLY A 19 11.03 -3.06 -3.12
C GLY A 19 10.55 -4.21 -4.01
N GLU A 20 10.01 -5.27 -3.43
CA GLU A 20 9.58 -6.48 -4.13
C GLU A 20 8.12 -6.38 -4.61
N LEU A 21 7.27 -5.61 -3.90
CA LEU A 21 5.84 -5.56 -4.21
C LEU A 21 5.54 -4.94 -5.59
N PHE A 22 6.19 -3.82 -5.91
CA PHE A 22 5.99 -3.10 -7.18
C PHE A 22 7.21 -3.18 -8.11
N GLY A 23 8.33 -3.72 -7.62
CA GLY A 23 9.58 -3.84 -8.36
C GLY A 23 10.46 -2.58 -8.29
N PRO A 24 11.62 -2.62 -8.97
CA PRO A 24 12.62 -1.56 -8.90
C PRO A 24 12.12 -0.24 -9.50
N GLY A 25 12.45 0.88 -8.86
CA GLY A 25 12.07 2.24 -9.29
C GLY A 25 10.71 2.72 -8.78
N TYR A 26 9.94 1.87 -8.09
CA TYR A 26 8.72 2.25 -7.39
C TYR A 26 9.00 2.71 -5.95
N PRO A 27 8.12 3.53 -5.36
CA PRO A 27 8.26 3.93 -3.97
C PRO A 27 8.18 2.72 -3.04
N GLN A 28 9.03 2.74 -2.02
CA GLN A 28 9.08 1.72 -0.97
C GLN A 28 8.49 2.28 0.31
N LEU A 29 7.78 1.44 1.06
CA LEU A 29 7.40 1.76 2.43
C LEU A 29 8.64 1.71 3.35
N PRO A 30 8.62 2.41 4.49
CA PRO A 30 9.63 2.22 5.53
C PRO A 30 9.66 0.76 5.99
N ALA A 31 10.86 0.22 6.24
CA ALA A 31 11.02 -1.04 6.93
C ALA A 31 10.78 -0.88 8.44
N PRO A 32 10.51 -1.98 9.19
CA PRO A 32 10.50 -1.95 10.65
C PRO A 32 11.81 -1.39 11.24
N ASN A 33 11.80 -0.63 12.34
CA ASN A 33 10.66 -0.29 13.22
C ASN A 33 9.87 0.97 12.78
N MET A 34 10.12 1.49 11.58
CA MET A 34 9.44 2.68 11.04
C MET A 34 8.18 2.36 10.25
N LEU A 35 7.88 1.08 9.99
CA LEU A 35 6.62 0.64 9.43
C LEU A 35 5.50 0.77 10.48
N MET A 36 4.59 1.73 10.29
CA MET A 36 3.56 2.10 11.28
C MET A 36 2.17 1.53 11.00
N MET A 37 2.05 0.54 10.12
CA MET A 37 0.77 -0.08 9.76
C MET A 37 0.94 -1.58 9.52
N ASP A 38 -0.08 -2.35 9.88
CA ASP A 38 -0.09 -3.82 9.74
C ASP A 38 -0.78 -4.30 8.47
N ARG A 39 -1.67 -3.48 7.88
CA ARG A 39 -2.42 -3.82 6.68
C ARG A 39 -2.95 -2.54 6.02
N VAL A 40 -3.41 -2.67 4.79
CA VAL A 40 -4.30 -1.72 4.12
C VAL A 40 -5.56 -2.49 3.75
N THR A 41 -6.68 -2.17 4.42
CA THR A 41 -7.95 -2.88 4.23
C THR A 41 -8.74 -2.40 3.02
N LYS A 42 -8.55 -1.14 2.61
CA LYS A 42 -9.21 -0.57 1.43
C LYS A 42 -8.39 0.53 0.79
N MET A 43 -8.32 0.53 -0.53
CA MET A 43 -7.87 1.63 -1.37
C MET A 43 -8.91 1.86 -2.46
N SER A 44 -9.29 3.12 -2.69
CA SER A 44 -10.20 3.50 -3.76
C SER A 44 -9.73 4.79 -4.41
N GLU A 45 -9.95 4.94 -5.72
CA GLU A 45 -9.68 6.17 -6.48
C GLU A 45 -10.88 7.14 -6.49
N THR A 46 -12.08 6.65 -6.19
CA THR A 46 -13.34 7.39 -6.39
C THR A 46 -14.11 7.66 -5.09
N GLU A 47 -13.73 7.05 -3.98
CA GLU A 47 -14.34 7.30 -2.66
C GLU A 47 -13.61 8.41 -1.89
N GLY A 48 -14.03 8.62 -0.63
CA GLY A 48 -13.53 9.66 0.28
C GLY A 48 -14.37 10.93 0.25
N ASP A 49 -14.11 11.85 1.18
CA ASP A 49 -14.91 13.06 1.41
C ASP A 49 -15.05 13.96 0.16
N PHE A 50 -14.10 13.85 -0.77
CA PHE A 50 -14.06 14.63 -2.00
C PHE A 50 -14.19 13.78 -3.27
N GLY A 51 -14.41 12.46 -3.14
CA GLY A 51 -14.52 11.53 -4.27
C GLY A 51 -13.27 11.44 -5.14
N LYS A 52 -12.08 11.63 -4.55
CA LYS A 52 -10.77 11.67 -5.24
C LYS A 52 -9.75 10.69 -4.68
N GLY A 53 -10.15 9.83 -3.77
CA GLY A 53 -9.27 8.85 -3.16
C GLY A 53 -9.60 8.57 -1.70
N LEU A 54 -9.43 7.31 -1.32
CA LEU A 54 -9.56 6.83 0.06
C LEU A 54 -8.53 5.73 0.32
N ILE A 55 -7.90 5.76 1.49
CA ILE A 55 -7.06 4.67 2.01
C ILE A 55 -7.50 4.39 3.45
N LEU A 56 -7.76 3.12 3.76
CA LEU A 56 -8.04 2.61 5.10
C LEU A 56 -6.96 1.58 5.48
N ALA A 57 -6.18 1.85 6.52
CA ALA A 57 -5.06 1.03 7.00
C ALA A 57 -5.34 0.46 8.39
#